data_AF-A0A7X0HP81-F1
#
_entry.id   AF-A0A7X0HP81-F1
#
_cell.length_a   1.000
_cell.length_b   1.000
_cell.length_c   1.000
_cell.angle_alpha   90.00
_cell.angle_beta   90.00
_cell.angle_gamma   90.00
#
_symmetry.space_group_name_H-M   'P 1'
#
loop_
_entity.id
_entity.type
_entity.pdbx_description
1 polymer ?
#
loop_
_entity_poly.entity_id
_entity_poly.type
_entity_poly.pdbx_seq_one_letter_code
_entity_poly.pdbx_strand_id
1 'polypeptide(L)'
;MEFLSREQIIHELQESFQGIMSQYHIDDIGIFEEEGQGNRYYMGYTVKKRGKTYHIHSPYAKNNSGGLTPVQHEWTVESDEPQKEDLKGFPDLDSVLHEI
;
A
#
# COMPACT_ATOMS: atom_id res chain seq x y z
N MET A 1 -6.68 7.14 18.60
CA MET A 1 -6.02 6.52 17.44
C MET A 1 -4.83 5.73 17.99
N GLU A 2 -4.82 4.43 17.74
CA GLU A 2 -3.73 3.56 18.16
C GLU A 2 -2.56 3.75 17.18
N PHE A 3 -1.35 3.87 17.71
CA PHE A 3 -0.13 3.91 16.91
C PHE A 3 0.46 2.51 16.89
N LEU A 4 0.64 1.97 15.70
CA LEU A 4 1.33 0.71 15.48
C LEU A 4 2.79 0.98 15.15
N SER A 5 3.68 0.04 15.48
CA SER A 5 5.04 0.09 14.96
C SER A 5 5.04 -0.22 13.47
N ARG A 6 6.07 0.27 12.78
CA ARG A 6 6.32 -0.06 11.36
C ARG A 6 6.33 -1.59 11.14
N GLU A 7 6.98 -2.33 12.04
CA GLU A 7 7.11 -3.78 11.96
C GLU A 7 5.77 -4.49 12.12
N GLN A 8 4.87 -3.99 12.98
CA GLN A 8 3.52 -4.53 13.12
C GLN A 8 2.73 -4.38 11.81
N ILE A 9 2.75 -3.18 11.21
CA ILE A 9 2.05 -2.94 9.94
C ILE A 9 2.65 -3.81 8.82
N ILE A 10 3.98 -3.92 8.74
CA ILE A 10 4.64 -4.81 7.76
C ILE A 10 4.18 -6.25 7.95
N HIS A 11 4.13 -6.73 9.19
CA HIS A 11 3.73 -8.10 9.47
C HIS A 11 2.28 -8.34 9.02
N GLU A 12 1.35 -7.43 9.36
CA GLU A 12 -0.05 -7.50 8.94
C GLU A 12 -0.20 -7.51 7.41
N LEU A 13 0.55 -6.66 6.70
CA LEU A 13 0.57 -6.63 5.24
C LEU A 13 1.10 -7.96 4.67
N GLN A 14 2.18 -8.51 5.22
CA GLN A 14 2.79 -9.76 4.75
C GLN A 14 1.89 -10.98 4.91
N GLU A 15 1.05 -11.03 5.95
CA GLU A 15 0.10 -12.12 6.14
C GLU A 15 -0.89 -12.28 4.97
N SER A 16 -1.21 -11.17 4.30
CA SER A 16 -2.13 -11.15 3.16
C SER A 16 -1.50 -11.58 1.82
N PHE A 17 -0.17 -11.69 1.73
CA PHE A 17 0.54 -11.86 0.44
C PHE A 17 0.04 -13.05 -0.37
N GLN A 18 0.01 -14.24 0.24
CA GLN A 18 -0.37 -15.47 -0.46
C GLN A 18 -1.83 -15.43 -0.92
N GLY A 19 -2.73 -14.87 -0.10
CA GLY A 19 -4.13 -14.68 -0.44
C GLY A 19 -4.31 -13.76 -1.64
N ILE A 20 -3.65 -12.59 -1.62
CA ILE A 20 -3.67 -11.63 -2.71
C ILE A 20 -3.12 -12.24 -3.99
N MET A 21 -1.96 -12.91 -3.93
CA MET A 21 -1.35 -13.51 -5.11
C MET A 21 -2.26 -14.56 -5.76
N SER A 22 -2.83 -15.44 -4.96
CA SER A 22 -3.69 -16.50 -5.46
C SER A 22 -5.02 -15.98 -6.01
N GLN A 23 -5.65 -15.01 -5.32
CA GLN A 23 -6.97 -14.50 -5.70
C GLN A 23 -6.92 -13.60 -6.92
N TYR A 24 -5.87 -12.77 -7.03
CA TYR A 24 -5.79 -11.71 -8.05
C TYR A 24 -4.84 -12.01 -9.19
N HIS A 25 -4.23 -13.21 -9.20
CA HIS A 25 -3.24 -13.62 -10.19
C HIS A 25 -2.07 -12.62 -10.27
N ILE A 26 -1.54 -12.24 -9.11
CA ILE A 26 -0.34 -11.38 -8.99
C ILE A 26 0.91 -12.23 -9.18
N ASP A 27 1.85 -11.74 -10.00
CA ASP A 27 3.10 -12.44 -10.31
C ASP A 27 4.10 -12.34 -9.14
N ASP A 28 4.17 -11.16 -8.52
CA ASP A 28 5.09 -10.85 -7.41
C ASP A 28 4.48 -9.78 -6.51
N ILE A 29 4.67 -9.91 -5.19
CA ILE A 29 4.18 -8.94 -4.20
C ILE A 29 5.27 -8.67 -3.15
N GLY A 30 5.46 -7.40 -2.82
CA GLY A 30 6.39 -6.94 -1.79
C GLY A 30 5.80 -5.78 -1.00
N ILE A 31 6.52 -5.35 0.03
CA ILE A 31 6.14 -4.18 0.83
C ILE A 31 6.55 -2.90 0.09
N PHE A 32 5.65 -1.93 0.07
CA PHE A 32 5.94 -0.55 -0.33
C PHE A 32 5.97 0.35 0.89
N GLU A 33 6.98 1.22 0.96
CA GLU A 33 7.16 2.21 2.01
C GLU A 33 7.74 3.50 1.43
N GLU A 34 7.16 4.64 1.79
CA GLU A 34 7.65 5.95 1.37
C GLU A 34 7.50 7.00 2.48
N GLU A 35 8.53 7.80 2.71
CA GLU A 35 8.45 8.99 3.57
C GLU A 35 7.89 10.17 2.78
N GLY A 36 6.73 10.67 3.20
CA GLY A 36 6.12 11.87 2.65
C GLY A 36 6.63 13.15 3.33
N GLN A 37 6.08 14.29 2.93
CA GLN A 37 6.40 15.57 3.57
C GLN A 37 5.88 15.64 5.02
N GLY A 38 6.69 16.21 5.91
CA GLY A 38 6.33 16.43 7.30
C GLY A 38 6.29 15.12 8.08
N ASN A 39 5.12 14.77 8.60
CA ASN A 39 4.90 13.53 9.36
C ASN A 39 4.12 12.47 8.56
N ARG A 40 3.99 12.64 7.24
CA ARG A 40 3.30 11.67 6.38
C ARG A 40 4.22 10.49 6.05
N TYR A 41 3.62 9.31 6.03
CA TYR A 41 4.28 8.07 5.68
C TYR A 41 3.30 7.23 4.87
N TYR A 42 3.74 6.56 3.81
CA TYR A 42 2.87 5.72 2.99
C TYR A 42 3.32 4.28 3.10
N MET A 43 2.38 3.36 3.34
CA MET A 43 2.66 1.92 3.39
C MET A 43 1.64 1.14 2.60
N GLY A 44 2.09 0.03 2.04
CA GLY A 44 1.25 -0.94 1.38
C GLY A 44 2.07 -1.94 0.60
N TYR A 45 1.75 -2.12 -0.67
CA TYR A 45 2.28 -3.17 -1.52
C TYR A 45 2.96 -2.62 -2.77
N THR A 46 4.05 -3.25 -3.17
CA THR A 46 4.52 -3.24 -4.56
C THR A 46 4.03 -4.53 -5.21
N VAL A 47 3.23 -4.41 -6.25
CA VAL A 47 2.57 -5.52 -6.94
C VAL A 47 3.09 -5.58 -8.37
N LYS A 48 3.52 -6.75 -8.84
CA LYS A 48 3.75 -6.99 -10.27
C LYS A 48 2.66 -7.88 -10.84
N LYS A 49 2.04 -7.41 -11.92
CA LYS A 49 0.97 -8.14 -12.61
C LYS A 49 1.13 -7.94 -14.11
N ARG A 50 1.22 -9.03 -14.87
CA ARG A 50 1.36 -9.03 -16.34
C ARG A 50 2.55 -8.18 -16.81
N GLY A 51 3.66 -8.24 -16.07
CA GLY A 51 4.88 -7.50 -16.37
C GLY A 51 4.83 -6.00 -16.06
N LYS A 52 3.78 -5.50 -15.41
CA LYS A 52 3.65 -4.11 -14.94
C LYS A 52 3.79 -4.05 -13.43
N THR A 53 4.41 -2.99 -12.93
CA THR A 53 4.55 -2.70 -11.49
C THR A 53 3.52 -1.67 -11.06
N TYR A 54 2.93 -1.90 -9.89
CA TYR A 54 1.99 -1.01 -9.22
C TYR A 54 2.42 -0.79 -7.77
N HIS A 55 2.38 0.45 -7.31
CA HIS A 55 2.53 0.81 -5.90
C HIS A 55 1.15 1.11 -5.34
N ILE A 56 0.69 0.28 -4.41
CA ILE A 56 -0.62 0.37 -3.76
C ILE A 56 -0.39 0.77 -2.31
N HIS A 57 -0.86 1.93 -1.88
CA HIS A 57 -0.53 2.42 -0.54
C HIS A 57 -1.66 3.21 0.11
N SER A 58 -1.59 3.29 1.44
CA SER A 58 -2.44 4.14 2.28
C SER A 58 -1.60 5.13 3.09
N PRO A 59 -2.12 6.33 3.39
CA PRO A 59 -1.41 7.32 4.17
C PRO A 59 -1.50 7.08 5.69
N TYR A 60 -0.35 7.15 6.34
CA TYR A 60 -0.15 7.11 7.78
C TYR A 60 0.48 8.41 8.28
N ALA A 61 0.19 8.75 9.55
CA ALA A 61 0.85 9.80 10.29
C ALA A 61 1.87 9.16 11.24
N LYS A 62 3.14 9.58 11.10
CA LYS A 62 4.25 9.19 11.96
C LYS A 62 4.35 10.12 13.16
N ASN A 63 4.46 9.54 14.35
CA ASN A 63 4.74 10.31 15.57
C ASN A 63 6.26 10.41 15.84
N ASN A 64 6.64 11.20 16.84
CA ASN A 64 8.05 11.41 17.21
C ASN A 64 8.77 10.15 17.69
N SER A 65 8.02 9.11 18.08
CA SER A 65 8.55 7.81 18.51
C SER A 65 8.62 6.79 17.36
N GLY A 66 8.28 7.20 16.12
CA GLY A 66 8.29 6.33 14.94
C GLY A 66 7.03 5.45 14.78
N GLY A 67 6.04 5.60 15.66
CA GLY A 67 4.76 4.92 15.53
C GLY A 67 3.92 5.54 14.41
N LEU A 68 3.13 4.70 13.75
CA LEU A 68 2.31 5.04 12.59
C LEU A 68 0.83 4.85 12.92
N THR A 69 -0.01 5.76 12.45
CA THR A 69 -1.47 5.63 12.56
C THR A 69 -2.13 6.01 11.24
N PRO A 70 -3.13 5.26 10.74
CA PRO A 70 -3.82 5.60 9.50
C PRO A 70 -4.44 7.00 9.56
N VAL A 71 -4.23 7.81 8.51
CA VAL A 71 -4.80 9.17 8.42
C VAL A 71 -6.12 9.15 7.65
N GLN A 72 -6.20 8.29 6.63
CA GLN A 72 -7.37 8.12 5.78
C GLN A 72 -7.57 6.63 5.51
N HIS A 73 -8.82 6.21 5.39
CA HIS A 73 -9.19 4.85 4.99
C HIS A 73 -9.40 4.82 3.48
N GLU A 74 -8.37 5.22 2.74
CA GLU A 74 -8.36 5.18 1.29
C GLU A 74 -7.03 4.65 0.78
N TRP A 75 -7.10 3.89 -0.30
CA TRP A 75 -5.95 3.39 -1.01
C TRP A 75 -5.72 4.20 -2.29
N THR A 76 -4.45 4.34 -2.62
CA THR A 76 -3.96 4.90 -3.88
C THR A 76 -3.23 3.81 -4.63
N VAL A 77 -3.36 3.80 -5.96
CA VAL A 77 -2.53 2.98 -6.85
C VAL A 77 -1.82 3.83 -7.88
N GLU A 78 -0.51 3.65 -7.94
CA GLU A 78 0.39 4.32 -8.86
C GLU A 78 1.02 3.26 -9.75
N SER A 79 1.21 3.57 -11.03
CA SER A 79 1.83 2.66 -11.98
C SER A 79 3.13 3.26 -12.49
N ASP A 80 4.15 2.42 -12.72
CA ASP A 80 5.40 2.84 -13.35
C ASP A 80 5.24 3.28 -14.83
N GLU A 81 4.03 3.18 -15.39
CA GLU A 81 3.72 3.67 -16.73
C GLU A 81 3.67 5.21 -16.75
N PRO A 82 4.57 5.89 -17.49
CA PRO A 82 4.76 7.35 -17.39
C PRO A 82 3.57 8.20 -17.88
N GLN A 83 2.58 7.58 -18.53
CA GLN A 83 1.37 8.25 -19.01
C GLN A 83 0.12 7.88 -18.20
N LYS A 84 0.23 6.97 -17.22
CA LYS A 84 -0.90 6.56 -16.40
C LYS A 84 -0.95 7.45 -15.16
N GLU A 85 -2.10 8.09 -14.95
CA GLU A 85 -2.34 8.88 -13.75
C GLU A 85 -2.55 7.99 -12.53
N ASP A 86 -2.13 8.46 -11.36
CA ASP A 86 -2.44 7.83 -10.07
C ASP A 86 -3.96 7.73 -9.88
N LEU A 87 -4.44 6.57 -9.46
CA LEU A 87 -5.84 6.41 -9.07
C LEU A 87 -5.94 6.43 -7.55
N LYS A 88 -6.84 7.25 -7.00
CA LYS A 88 -6.96 7.52 -5.56
C LYS A 88 -8.41 7.33 -5.09
N GLY A 89 -8.59 7.19 -3.78
CA GLY A 89 -9.92 7.16 -3.16
C GLY A 89 -10.57 5.77 -3.17
N PHE A 90 -9.80 4.70 -3.35
CA PHE A 90 -10.34 3.34 -3.23
C PHE A 90 -10.68 3.05 -1.76
N PRO A 91 -11.87 2.55 -1.44
CA PRO A 91 -12.30 2.35 -0.05
C PRO A 91 -11.57 1.19 0.64
N ASP A 92 -11.03 0.26 -0.13
CA ASP A 92 -10.35 -0.93 0.36
C ASP A 92 -9.35 -1.46 -0.67
N LEU A 93 -8.48 -2.36 -0.21
CA LEU A 93 -7.44 -2.99 -1.03
C LEU A 93 -8.05 -3.87 -2.13
N ASP A 94 -9.19 -4.50 -1.87
CA ASP A 94 -9.90 -5.39 -2.80
C ASP A 94 -10.30 -4.65 -4.08
N SER A 95 -10.87 -3.45 -3.90
CA SER A 95 -11.24 -2.53 -4.97
C SER A 95 -10.04 -2.13 -5.84
N VAL A 96 -8.88 -1.91 -5.23
CA VAL A 96 -7.64 -1.60 -5.98
C VAL A 96 -7.17 -2.80 -6.78
N LEU A 97 -7.14 -3.99 -6.16
CA LEU A 97 -6.63 -5.21 -6.78
C LEU A 97 -7.51 -5.70 -7.95
N HIS A 98 -8.80 -5.36 -7.92
CA HIS A 98 -9.73 -5.58 -9.03
C HIS A 98 -9.55 -4.61 -10.21
N GLU A 99 -9.05 -3.40 -9.96
CA GLU A 99 -8.83 -2.37 -10.99
C GLU A 99 -7.58 -2.64 -11.84
N ILE A 100 -6.54 -3.28 -11.26
CA ILE A 100 -5.24 -3.53 -11.93
C ILE A 100 -5.13 -4.87 -12.67
#